data_AF-A0A924VRM7-F1
#
_entry.id   AF-A0A924VRM7-F1
#
_cell.length_a   1.000
_cell.length_b   1.000
_cell.length_c   1.000
_cell.angle_alpha   90.00
_cell.angle_beta   90.00
_cell.angle_gamma   90.00
#
_symmetry.space_group_name_H-M   'P 1'
#
loop_
_entity.id
_entity.type
_entity.pdbx_description
1 polymer ?
#
loop_
_entity_poly.entity_id
_entity_poly.type
_entity_poly.pdbx_seq_one_letter_code
_entity_poly.pdbx_strand_id
1 'polypeptide(L)'
;MSARGERAGRVLLAVGVVVAVAAVASVLVLFWYFGLPIDHGSLSKDTTIRGGLFLTEGTVSEGGVVLAVPAGLLLVASCLLFPGYFLTRGRMGLSSGSRLGGSVVATYRVLGTRAHLAWIVVAIALWIGLLVVPLASGAAGGWPSSIEEEARQYIYILSGIYGGLAAGLAALLAVSLGKKRRFLAMAEAADARLETADAAQAFWRWYGYRWRIDGWLATVGGILVGVSVLALAVGTPVVFGATLAIGVGLLAIGVVTALQFWRAGEAIGSAEGFA
;
A
#
# COMPACT_ATOMS: atom_id res chain seq x y z
N MET A 1 -7.16 6.06 -29.00
CA MET A 1 -5.82 5.50 -28.67
C MET A 1 -5.30 4.75 -29.89
N SER A 2 -4.03 4.87 -30.23
CA SER A 2 -3.45 4.14 -31.37
C SER A 2 -3.23 2.67 -31.03
N ALA A 3 -3.33 1.76 -32.01
CA ALA A 3 -3.10 0.33 -31.82
C ALA A 3 -1.71 0.00 -31.22
N ARG A 4 -0.72 0.88 -31.44
CA ARG A 4 0.62 0.78 -30.82
C ARG A 4 0.58 1.02 -29.30
N GLY A 5 -0.19 2.01 -28.84
CA GLY A 5 -0.32 2.34 -27.42
C GLY A 5 -0.96 1.20 -26.61
N GLU A 6 -2.00 0.58 -27.17
CA GLU A 6 -2.67 -0.55 -26.52
C GLU A 6 -1.76 -1.79 -26.43
N ARG A 7 -1.00 -2.09 -27.49
CA ARG A 7 -0.03 -3.19 -27.47
C ARG A 7 1.07 -2.98 -26.43
N ALA A 8 1.65 -1.77 -26.38
CA ALA A 8 2.64 -1.42 -25.37
C ALA A 8 2.06 -1.53 -23.95
N GLY A 9 0.82 -1.06 -23.73
CA GLY A 9 0.15 -1.19 -22.44
C GLY A 9 -0.06 -2.64 -22.00
N ARG A 10 -0.44 -3.54 -22.91
CA ARG A 10 -0.57 -4.98 -22.59
C ARG A 10 0.76 -5.62 -22.23
N VAL A 11 1.86 -5.25 -22.90
CA VAL A 11 3.20 -5.74 -22.57
C VAL A 11 3.62 -5.27 -21.19
N LEU A 12 3.46 -3.98 -20.88
CA LEU A 12 3.76 -3.43 -19.55
C LEU A 12 2.96 -4.12 -18.45
N LEU A 13 1.67 -4.38 -18.69
CA LEU A 13 0.84 -5.15 -17.75
C LEU A 13 1.37 -6.57 -17.55
N ALA A 14 1.69 -7.28 -18.63
CA ALA A 14 2.18 -8.65 -18.54
C ALA A 14 3.50 -8.73 -17.77
N VAL A 15 4.48 -7.88 -18.11
CA VAL A 15 5.77 -7.83 -17.40
C VAL A 15 5.57 -7.38 -15.95
N GLY A 16 4.75 -6.36 -15.71
CA GLY A 16 4.45 -5.89 -14.35
C GLY A 16 3.83 -6.97 -13.47
N VAL A 17 2.92 -7.80 -14.02
CA VAL A 17 2.35 -8.95 -13.31
C VAL A 17 3.42 -9.98 -12.99
N VAL A 18 4.28 -10.33 -13.95
CA VAL A 18 5.37 -11.29 -13.73
C VAL A 18 6.31 -10.80 -12.62
N VAL A 19 6.69 -9.52 -12.63
CA VAL A 19 7.55 -8.93 -11.59
C VAL A 19 6.83 -8.91 -10.23
N ALA A 20 5.54 -8.59 -10.18
CA ALA A 20 4.76 -8.63 -8.94
C ALA A 20 4.67 -10.05 -8.37
N VAL A 21 4.44 -11.06 -9.22
CA VAL A 21 4.43 -12.47 -8.82
C VAL A 21 5.82 -12.91 -8.32
N ALA A 22 6.89 -12.49 -8.99
CA ALA A 22 8.26 -12.76 -8.55
C ALA A 22 8.56 -12.10 -7.19
N ALA A 23 8.01 -10.91 -6.93
CA ALA A 23 8.13 -10.25 -5.63
C ALA A 23 7.40 -11.01 -4.52
N VAL A 24 6.18 -11.49 -4.77
CA VAL A 24 5.45 -12.31 -3.79
C VAL A 24 6.19 -13.64 -3.55
N ALA A 25 6.67 -14.28 -4.62
CA ALA A 25 7.45 -15.51 -4.52
C ALA A 25 8.74 -15.30 -3.73
N SER A 26 9.44 -14.17 -3.92
CA SER A 26 10.66 -13.88 -3.17
C SER A 26 10.38 -13.67 -1.68
N VAL A 27 9.26 -13.07 -1.28
CA VAL A 27 8.85 -13.06 0.15
C VAL A 27 8.75 -14.49 0.69
N LEU A 28 8.05 -15.39 -0.01
CA LEU A 28 7.90 -16.78 0.42
C LEU A 28 9.24 -17.53 0.48
N VAL A 29 10.11 -17.30 -0.51
CA VAL A 29 11.47 -17.87 -0.54
C VAL A 29 12.29 -17.37 0.64
N LEU A 30 12.21 -16.09 1.00
CA LEU A 30 12.92 -15.55 2.16
C LEU A 30 12.38 -16.14 3.47
N PHE A 31 11.06 -16.25 3.63
CA PHE A 31 10.47 -16.93 4.79
C PHE A 31 10.92 -18.39 4.90
N TRP A 32 10.99 -19.11 3.78
CA TRP A 32 11.49 -20.47 3.74
C TRP A 32 12.99 -20.53 4.07
N TYR A 33 13.80 -19.68 3.44
CA TYR A 33 15.26 -19.64 3.60
C TYR A 33 15.66 -19.35 5.05
N PHE A 34 15.12 -18.30 5.66
CA PHE A 34 15.37 -18.00 7.08
C PHE A 34 14.71 -19.00 8.03
N GLY A 35 13.77 -19.82 7.54
CA GLY A 35 13.22 -20.94 8.31
C GLY A 35 14.12 -22.18 8.34
N LEU A 36 15.18 -22.24 7.53
CA LEU A 36 16.10 -23.38 7.50
C LEU A 36 17.07 -23.34 8.70
N PRO A 37 17.40 -24.49 9.30
CA PRO A 37 18.37 -24.61 10.39
C PRO A 37 19.80 -24.59 9.84
N ILE A 38 20.16 -23.51 9.16
CA ILE A 38 21.49 -23.25 8.61
C ILE A 38 22.05 -21.99 9.26
N ASP A 39 23.37 -21.88 9.36
CA ASP A 39 24.04 -20.69 9.87
C ASP A 39 23.83 -19.53 8.88
N HIS A 40 23.16 -18.47 9.35
CA HIS A 40 22.88 -17.26 8.56
C HIS A 40 23.86 -16.12 8.88
N GLY A 41 24.87 -16.35 9.73
CA GLY A 41 25.80 -15.34 10.24
C GLY A 41 26.66 -14.65 9.18
N SER A 42 26.65 -15.12 7.93
CA SER A 42 27.23 -14.35 6.82
C SER A 42 26.43 -13.09 6.47
N LEU A 43 25.11 -13.09 6.69
CA LEU A 43 24.20 -11.99 6.33
C LEU A 43 24.11 -10.90 7.41
N SER A 44 24.60 -11.18 8.62
CA SER A 44 24.72 -10.21 9.71
C SER A 44 25.96 -9.31 9.58
N LYS A 45 26.77 -9.50 8.53
CA LYS A 45 27.92 -8.64 8.25
C LYS A 45 27.46 -7.28 7.74
N ASP A 46 27.83 -6.25 8.50
CA ASP A 46 27.73 -4.87 8.07
C ASP A 46 28.94 -4.50 7.21
N THR A 47 28.69 -4.09 5.97
CA THR A 47 29.74 -3.59 5.09
C THR A 47 29.80 -2.07 5.21
N THR A 48 30.98 -1.52 5.52
CA THR A 48 31.20 -0.08 5.50
C THR A 48 31.39 0.39 4.06
N ILE A 49 30.49 1.26 3.59
CA ILE A 49 30.55 1.85 2.26
C ILE A 49 30.81 3.34 2.41
N ARG A 50 31.84 3.84 1.71
CA ARG A 50 32.07 5.27 1.53
C ARG A 50 31.24 5.75 0.34
N GLY A 51 30.26 6.63 0.57
CA GLY A 51 29.48 7.25 -0.51
C GLY A 51 27.96 7.29 -0.33
N GLY A 52 27.45 7.31 0.91
CA GLY A 52 26.01 7.57 1.14
C GLY A 52 25.57 8.95 0.62
N LEU A 53 24.28 9.28 0.74
CA LEU A 53 23.64 10.52 0.24
C LEU A 53 24.31 11.84 0.72
N PHE A 54 25.26 11.75 1.67
CA PHE A 54 26.05 12.87 2.20
C PHE A 54 27.57 12.64 2.18
N LEU A 55 28.07 11.67 1.39
CA LEU A 55 29.50 11.29 1.32
C LEU A 55 30.10 10.88 2.68
N THR A 56 29.26 10.55 3.65
CA THR A 56 29.66 10.01 4.95
C THR A 56 29.83 8.49 4.88
N GLU A 57 30.62 7.94 5.79
CA GLU A 57 30.71 6.48 6.00
C GLU A 57 29.35 5.97 6.49
N GLY A 58 28.75 5.05 5.74
CA GLY A 58 27.52 4.36 6.11
C GLY A 58 27.77 2.87 6.19
N THR A 59 27.16 2.21 7.17
CA THR A 59 27.09 0.74 7.22
C THR A 59 25.87 0.28 6.45
N VAL A 60 26.05 -0.71 5.58
CA VAL A 60 24.95 -1.40 4.89
C VAL A 60 24.95 -2.84 5.36
N SER A 61 23.83 -3.26 5.97
CA SER A 61 23.59 -4.66 6.32
C SER A 61 23.26 -5.44 5.05
N GLU A 62 24.03 -6.49 4.76
CA GLU A 62 23.77 -7.39 3.63
C GLU A 62 22.39 -8.04 3.75
N GLY A 63 22.02 -8.49 4.96
CA GLY A 63 20.68 -8.98 5.27
C GLY A 63 19.60 -7.92 4.97
N GLY A 64 19.81 -6.66 5.34
CA GLY A 64 18.89 -5.57 5.03
C GLY A 64 18.62 -5.39 3.53
N VAL A 65 19.65 -5.52 2.69
CA VAL A 65 19.50 -5.45 1.23
C VAL A 65 18.67 -6.63 0.71
N VAL A 66 18.95 -7.84 1.18
CA VAL A 66 18.19 -9.05 0.80
C VAL A 66 16.72 -8.93 1.18
N LEU A 67 16.43 -8.44 2.39
CA LEU A 67 15.07 -8.21 2.89
C LEU A 67 14.31 -7.15 2.07
N ALA A 68 15.01 -6.19 1.45
CA ALA A 68 14.42 -5.12 0.64
C ALA A 68 14.14 -5.54 -0.82
N VAL A 69 14.70 -6.65 -1.30
CA VAL A 69 14.52 -7.10 -2.70
C VAL A 69 13.04 -7.21 -3.09
N PRO A 70 12.16 -7.88 -2.33
CA PRO A 70 10.74 -7.95 -2.71
C PRO A 70 10.06 -6.58 -2.80
N ALA A 71 10.36 -5.65 -1.89
CA ALA A 71 9.85 -4.29 -1.95
C ALA A 71 10.33 -3.53 -3.21
N GLY A 72 11.60 -3.69 -3.57
CA GLY A 72 12.16 -3.15 -4.81
C GLY A 72 11.45 -3.71 -6.06
N LEU A 73 11.20 -5.02 -6.10
CA LEU A 73 10.45 -5.66 -7.18
C LEU A 73 9.00 -5.16 -7.24
N LEU A 74 8.32 -4.98 -6.10
CA LEU A 74 6.96 -4.41 -6.06
C LEU A 74 6.92 -2.98 -6.58
N LEU A 75 7.96 -2.17 -6.30
CA LEU A 75 8.08 -0.81 -6.85
C LEU A 75 8.24 -0.85 -8.37
N VAL A 76 9.15 -1.69 -8.88
CA VAL A 76 9.32 -1.88 -10.33
C VAL A 76 8.02 -2.37 -10.97
N ALA A 77 7.34 -3.34 -10.37
CA ALA A 77 6.05 -3.83 -10.84
C ALA A 77 5.02 -2.71 -10.90
N SER A 78 4.95 -1.85 -9.87
CA SER A 78 4.02 -0.70 -9.82
C SER A 78 4.29 0.29 -10.96
N CYS A 79 5.56 0.58 -11.24
CA CYS A 79 5.98 1.44 -12.36
C CYS A 79 5.60 0.89 -13.73
N LEU A 80 5.38 -0.43 -13.86
CA LEU A 80 4.93 -1.06 -15.12
C LEU A 80 3.40 -1.22 -15.16
N LEU A 81 2.80 -1.62 -14.04
CA LEU A 81 1.38 -1.89 -13.91
C LEU A 81 0.53 -0.63 -14.05
N PHE A 82 0.90 0.49 -13.42
CA PHE A 82 0.09 1.71 -13.50
C PHE A 82 0.06 2.29 -14.91
N PRO A 83 1.20 2.53 -15.60
CA PRO A 83 1.17 3.00 -16.98
C PRO A 83 0.57 1.96 -17.94
N GLY A 84 0.81 0.66 -17.72
CA GLY A 84 0.21 -0.39 -18.53
C GLY A 84 -1.32 -0.43 -18.45
N TYR A 85 -1.87 -0.29 -17.24
CA TYR A 85 -3.32 -0.20 -17.02
C TYR A 85 -3.90 1.04 -17.70
N PHE A 86 -3.18 2.14 -17.60
CA PHE A 86 -3.59 3.40 -18.19
C PHE A 86 -3.61 3.35 -19.72
N LEU A 87 -2.56 2.81 -20.34
CA LEU A 87 -2.44 2.64 -21.79
C LEU A 87 -3.39 1.58 -22.38
N THR A 88 -4.13 0.84 -21.55
CA THR A 88 -5.10 -0.17 -22.02
C THR A 88 -6.54 0.18 -21.67
N ARG A 89 -6.78 0.83 -20.53
CA ARG A 89 -8.12 1.01 -19.95
C ARG A 89 -8.41 2.44 -19.47
N GLY A 90 -7.42 3.31 -19.47
CA GLY A 90 -7.56 4.72 -19.08
C GLY A 90 -7.96 5.61 -20.25
N ARG A 91 -8.58 6.76 -19.96
CA ARG A 91 -8.69 7.87 -20.90
C ARG A 91 -8.01 9.09 -20.30
N MET A 92 -7.07 9.66 -21.05
CA MET A 92 -6.51 10.98 -20.77
C MET A 92 -7.27 12.04 -21.53
N GLY A 93 -7.57 13.12 -20.85
CA GLY A 93 -8.05 14.34 -21.48
C GLY A 93 -7.62 15.54 -20.66
N LEU A 94 -7.77 16.72 -21.25
CA LEU A 94 -7.80 17.94 -20.48
C LEU A 94 -9.10 17.96 -19.67
N SER A 95 -9.03 18.41 -18.42
CA SER A 95 -10.23 18.70 -17.63
C SER A 95 -11.10 19.70 -18.41
N SER A 96 -12.23 19.22 -18.95
CA SER A 96 -13.26 20.07 -19.55
C SER A 96 -14.30 20.54 -18.53
N GLY A 97 -14.25 20.00 -17.31
CA GLY A 97 -15.31 20.14 -16.30
C GLY A 97 -14.92 20.96 -15.06
N SER A 98 -13.66 21.31 -14.85
CA SER A 98 -13.32 22.14 -13.70
C SER A 98 -13.69 23.60 -13.96
N ARG A 99 -14.44 24.21 -13.03
CA ARG A 99 -14.50 25.67 -12.85
C ARG A 99 -13.11 26.29 -12.59
N LEU A 100 -12.07 25.46 -12.52
CA LEU A 100 -10.65 25.73 -12.30
C LEU A 100 -9.82 25.05 -13.41
N GLY A 101 -10.16 25.24 -14.70
CA GLY A 101 -9.64 24.51 -15.88
C GLY A 101 -8.11 24.28 -15.97
N GLY A 102 -7.68 23.39 -16.88
CA GLY A 102 -6.30 23.37 -17.40
C GLY A 102 -5.38 22.21 -17.02
N SER A 103 -5.85 21.19 -16.28
CA SER A 103 -5.02 20.04 -15.90
C SER A 103 -5.29 18.78 -16.71
N VAL A 104 -4.26 17.91 -16.80
CA VAL A 104 -4.38 16.59 -17.41
C VAL A 104 -5.10 15.67 -16.44
N VAL A 105 -6.23 15.12 -16.85
CA VAL A 105 -7.04 14.20 -16.04
C VAL A 105 -7.00 12.80 -16.66
N ALA A 106 -6.65 11.84 -15.83
CA ALA A 106 -6.74 10.42 -16.09
C ALA A 106 -8.07 9.90 -15.54
N THR A 107 -8.91 9.31 -16.40
CA THR A 107 -10.17 8.66 -15.99
C THR A 107 -10.07 7.14 -16.16
N TYR A 108 -10.62 6.43 -15.18
CA TYR A 108 -10.55 4.99 -15.04
C TYR A 108 -11.94 4.41 -14.80
N ARG A 109 -12.16 3.19 -15.30
CA ARG A 109 -13.33 2.42 -14.90
C ARG A 109 -13.23 2.09 -13.41
N VAL A 110 -14.23 2.54 -12.65
CA VAL A 110 -14.33 2.25 -11.21
C VAL A 110 -14.44 0.75 -10.99
N LEU A 111 -13.61 0.21 -10.10
CA LEU A 111 -13.64 -1.20 -9.74
C LEU A 111 -14.98 -1.56 -9.08
N GLY A 112 -15.62 -2.63 -9.56
CA GLY A 112 -16.87 -3.13 -8.99
C GLY A 112 -16.73 -3.48 -7.51
N THR A 113 -17.82 -3.36 -6.74
CA THR A 113 -17.81 -3.60 -5.29
C THR A 113 -17.35 -5.01 -4.90
N ARG A 114 -17.76 -6.03 -5.66
CA ARG A 114 -17.34 -7.42 -5.42
C ARG A 114 -15.83 -7.62 -5.59
N ALA A 115 -15.26 -7.12 -6.68
CA ALA A 115 -13.83 -7.21 -6.92
C ALA A 115 -13.02 -6.41 -5.88
N HIS A 116 -13.51 -5.25 -5.46
CA HIS A 116 -12.88 -4.48 -4.39
C HIS A 116 -12.88 -5.25 -3.07
N LEU A 117 -14.01 -5.85 -2.67
CA LEU A 117 -14.08 -6.69 -1.47
C LEU A 117 -13.15 -7.91 -1.56
N ALA A 118 -13.07 -8.56 -2.72
CA ALA A 118 -12.15 -9.68 -2.92
C ALA A 118 -10.69 -9.26 -2.65
N TRP A 119 -10.27 -8.09 -3.13
CA TRP A 119 -8.92 -7.57 -2.85
C TRP A 119 -8.70 -7.19 -1.39
N ILE A 120 -9.72 -6.70 -0.69
CA ILE A 120 -9.65 -6.47 0.76
C ILE A 120 -9.41 -7.81 1.48
N VAL A 121 -10.16 -8.86 1.13
CA VAL A 121 -10.00 -10.19 1.71
C VAL A 121 -8.61 -10.75 1.43
N VAL A 122 -8.09 -10.60 0.21
CA VAL A 122 -6.72 -11.01 -0.13
C VAL A 122 -5.69 -10.27 0.72
N ALA A 123 -5.81 -8.95 0.86
CA ALA A 123 -4.88 -8.16 1.68
C ALA A 123 -4.92 -8.55 3.17
N ILE A 124 -6.12 -8.80 3.71
CA ILE A 124 -6.28 -9.30 5.09
C ILE A 124 -5.68 -10.70 5.24
N ALA A 125 -5.91 -11.61 4.29
CA ALA A 125 -5.35 -12.95 4.32
C ALA A 125 -3.81 -12.91 4.27
N LEU A 126 -3.23 -12.01 3.48
CA LEU A 126 -1.78 -11.79 3.45
C LEU A 126 -1.27 -11.23 4.79
N TRP A 127 -1.94 -10.26 5.40
CA TRP A 127 -1.56 -9.77 6.73
C TRP A 127 -1.61 -10.88 7.78
N ILE A 128 -2.68 -11.68 7.79
CA ILE A 128 -2.82 -12.82 8.70
C ILE A 128 -1.70 -13.82 8.47
N GLY A 129 -1.49 -14.25 7.22
CA GLY A 129 -0.50 -15.28 6.89
C GLY A 129 0.94 -14.83 7.11
N LEU A 130 1.27 -13.56 6.81
CA LEU A 130 2.63 -13.05 6.90
C LEU A 130 3.00 -12.52 8.28
N LEU A 131 2.04 -12.19 9.14
CA LEU A 131 2.34 -11.60 10.45
C LEU A 131 1.63 -12.29 11.61
N VAL A 132 0.30 -12.43 11.55
CA VAL A 132 -0.47 -12.99 12.67
C VAL A 132 -0.14 -14.46 12.90
N VAL A 133 -0.04 -15.26 11.85
CA VAL A 133 0.28 -16.70 11.94
C VAL A 133 1.69 -16.95 12.49
N PRO A 134 2.77 -16.33 11.95
CA PRO A 134 4.11 -16.45 12.54
C PRO A 134 4.15 -16.05 14.01
N LEU A 135 3.48 -14.95 14.39
CA LEU A 135 3.44 -14.48 15.76
C LEU A 135 2.71 -15.44 16.70
N ALA A 136 1.52 -15.90 16.31
CA ALA A 136 0.72 -16.83 17.12
C ALA A 136 1.44 -18.18 17.29
N SER A 137 2.04 -18.70 16.22
CA SER A 137 2.83 -19.92 16.26
C SER A 137 4.08 -19.75 17.14
N GLY A 138 4.81 -18.64 17.02
CA GLY A 138 5.96 -18.33 17.88
C GLY A 138 5.58 -18.21 19.36
N ALA A 139 4.47 -17.55 19.68
CA ALA A 139 3.96 -17.43 21.05
C ALA A 139 3.58 -18.79 21.67
N ALA A 140 3.18 -19.76 20.86
CA ALA A 140 2.89 -21.12 21.28
C ALA A 140 4.13 -22.03 21.37
N GLY A 141 5.34 -21.48 21.19
CA GLY A 141 6.59 -22.26 21.17
C GLY A 141 6.90 -22.94 19.82
N GLY A 142 6.09 -22.67 18.79
CA GLY A 142 6.30 -23.15 17.43
C GLY A 142 7.22 -22.24 16.61
N TRP A 143 7.24 -22.42 15.29
CA TRP A 143 7.98 -21.54 14.39
C TRP A 143 7.44 -20.10 14.45
N PRO A 144 8.27 -19.04 14.44
CA PRO A 144 9.73 -19.03 14.32
C PRO A 144 10.46 -19.04 15.67
N SER A 145 9.80 -19.30 16.80
CA SER A 145 10.49 -19.33 18.11
C SER A 145 11.44 -20.52 18.27
N SER A 146 11.20 -21.61 17.55
CA SER A 146 11.96 -22.86 17.59
C SER A 146 13.26 -22.86 16.77
N ILE A 147 13.59 -21.78 16.06
CA ILE A 147 14.80 -21.67 15.25
C ILE A 147 15.83 -20.74 15.90
N GLU A 148 17.03 -20.66 15.31
CA GLU A 148 18.12 -19.79 15.75
C GLU A 148 17.70 -18.30 15.85
N GLU A 149 18.27 -17.58 16.82
CA GLU A 149 17.94 -16.18 17.11
C GLU A 149 18.07 -15.25 15.89
N GLU A 150 19.20 -15.30 15.17
CA GLU A 150 19.45 -14.40 14.04
C GLU A 150 18.41 -14.62 12.93
N ALA A 151 18.18 -15.89 12.59
CA ALA A 151 17.17 -16.31 11.62
C ALA A 151 15.75 -15.88 12.04
N ARG A 152 15.43 -16.04 13.33
CA ARG A 152 14.17 -15.60 13.92
C ARG A 152 13.97 -14.09 13.79
N GLN A 153 15.00 -13.29 14.01
CA GLN A 153 14.93 -11.84 13.84
C GLN A 153 14.60 -11.45 12.40
N TYR A 154 15.24 -12.07 11.41
CA TYR A 154 14.92 -11.83 10.00
C TYR A 154 13.47 -12.18 9.66
N ILE A 155 12.93 -13.27 10.20
CA ILE A 155 11.51 -13.64 10.00
C ILE A 155 10.57 -12.60 10.62
N TYR A 156 10.86 -12.11 11.82
CA TYR A 156 10.02 -11.07 12.43
C TYR A 156 10.11 -9.74 11.68
N ILE A 157 11.28 -9.38 11.15
CA ILE A 157 11.45 -8.20 10.28
C ILE A 157 10.64 -8.36 8.99
N LEU A 158 10.73 -9.51 8.31
CA LEU A 158 9.93 -9.82 7.12
C LEU A 158 8.43 -9.74 7.41
N SER A 159 8.01 -10.33 8.52
CA SER A 159 6.63 -10.34 8.98
C SER A 159 6.14 -8.92 9.22
N GLY A 160 6.94 -8.09 9.90
CA GLY A 160 6.64 -6.69 10.16
C GLY A 160 6.52 -5.85 8.89
N ILE A 161 7.51 -5.94 7.98
CA ILE A 161 7.52 -5.17 6.74
C ILE A 161 6.36 -5.59 5.83
N TYR A 162 6.32 -6.86 5.42
CA TYR A 162 5.38 -7.31 4.40
C TYR A 162 3.98 -7.55 4.95
N GLY A 163 3.85 -8.02 6.18
CA GLY A 163 2.57 -8.09 6.88
C GLY A 163 2.02 -6.70 7.19
N GLY A 164 2.87 -5.76 7.61
CA GLY A 164 2.49 -4.35 7.79
C GLY A 164 1.99 -3.71 6.51
N LEU A 165 2.72 -3.87 5.39
CA LEU A 165 2.29 -3.40 4.07
C LEU A 165 0.95 -4.02 3.64
N ALA A 166 0.74 -5.32 3.90
CA ALA A 166 -0.53 -5.98 3.60
C ALA A 166 -1.69 -5.38 4.44
N ALA A 167 -1.48 -5.09 5.72
CA ALA A 167 -2.45 -4.41 6.56
C ALA A 167 -2.75 -2.97 6.08
N GLY A 168 -1.71 -2.22 5.70
CA GLY A 168 -1.84 -0.89 5.10
C GLY A 168 -2.68 -0.92 3.82
N LEU A 169 -2.44 -1.90 2.95
CA LEU A 169 -3.21 -2.09 1.73
C LEU A 169 -4.68 -2.45 2.03
N ALA A 170 -4.92 -3.34 3.01
CA ALA A 170 -6.28 -3.70 3.43
C ALA A 170 -7.05 -2.47 3.93
N ALA A 171 -6.42 -1.63 4.75
CA ALA A 171 -7.01 -0.39 5.25
C ALA A 171 -7.28 0.62 4.13
N LEU A 172 -6.30 0.85 3.24
CA LEU A 172 -6.46 1.72 2.08
C LEU A 172 -7.66 1.32 1.22
N LEU A 173 -7.80 0.02 0.93
CA LEU A 173 -8.91 -0.52 0.14
C LEU A 173 -10.24 -0.37 0.90
N ALA A 174 -10.28 -0.68 2.20
CA ALA A 174 -11.48 -0.52 3.01
C ALA A 174 -11.98 0.94 3.05
N VAL A 175 -11.08 1.90 3.29
CA VAL A 175 -11.40 3.33 3.29
C VAL A 175 -11.83 3.80 1.89
N SER A 176 -11.13 3.36 0.85
CA SER A 176 -11.49 3.65 -0.55
C SER A 176 -12.86 3.09 -0.93
N LEU A 177 -13.23 1.92 -0.42
CA LEU A 177 -14.55 1.33 -0.60
C LEU A 177 -15.63 2.16 0.11
N GLY A 178 -15.37 2.62 1.33
CA GLY A 178 -16.26 3.52 2.08
C GLY A 178 -16.51 4.83 1.33
N LYS A 179 -15.42 5.49 0.88
CA LYS A 179 -15.48 6.67 0.01
C LYS A 179 -16.35 6.41 -1.22
N LYS A 180 -16.09 5.30 -1.92
CA LYS A 180 -16.84 4.91 -3.12
C LYS A 180 -18.33 4.73 -2.84
N ARG A 181 -18.69 3.98 -1.80
CA ARG A 181 -20.10 3.73 -1.45
C ARG A 181 -20.81 5.02 -1.08
N ARG A 182 -20.17 5.89 -0.28
CA ARG A 182 -20.77 7.16 0.14
C ARG A 182 -21.07 8.06 -1.06
N PHE A 183 -20.09 8.22 -1.95
CA PHE A 183 -20.26 9.06 -3.13
C PHE A 183 -21.32 8.52 -4.08
N LEU A 184 -21.31 7.21 -4.37
CA LEU A 184 -22.31 6.59 -5.23
C LEU A 184 -23.72 6.70 -4.64
N ALA A 185 -23.87 6.48 -3.33
CA ALA A 185 -25.16 6.65 -2.66
C ALA A 185 -25.67 8.10 -2.73
N MET A 186 -24.79 9.11 -2.62
CA MET A 186 -25.17 10.51 -2.80
C MET A 186 -25.59 10.80 -4.25
N ALA A 187 -24.89 10.23 -5.23
CA ALA A 187 -25.22 10.38 -6.64
C ALA A 187 -26.56 9.71 -7.00
N GLU A 188 -26.80 8.50 -6.50
CA GLU A 188 -28.08 7.79 -6.65
C GLU A 188 -29.25 8.55 -6.02
N ALA A 189 -29.02 9.22 -4.89
CA ALA A 189 -30.00 10.05 -4.21
C ALA A 189 -30.19 11.44 -4.83
N ALA A 190 -29.50 11.77 -5.94
CA ALA A 190 -29.47 13.10 -6.54
C ALA A 190 -29.23 14.21 -5.48
N ASP A 191 -28.28 13.98 -4.58
CA ASP A 191 -28.01 14.88 -3.46
C ASP A 191 -27.56 16.26 -3.99
N ALA A 192 -28.35 17.29 -3.71
CA ALA A 192 -28.12 18.66 -4.18
C ALA A 192 -26.73 19.20 -3.83
N ARG A 193 -26.08 18.67 -2.77
CA ARG A 193 -24.71 19.05 -2.39
C ARG A 193 -23.66 18.69 -3.43
N LEU A 194 -23.95 17.80 -4.36
CA LEU A 194 -23.06 17.47 -5.49
C LEU A 194 -23.09 18.53 -6.59
N GLU A 195 -24.13 19.36 -6.64
CA GLU A 195 -24.35 20.37 -7.69
C GLU A 195 -24.01 21.81 -7.22
N THR A 196 -23.85 22.02 -5.91
CA THR A 196 -23.57 23.34 -5.32
C THR A 196 -22.09 23.72 -5.37
N ALA A 197 -21.78 24.98 -5.07
CA ALA A 197 -20.40 25.46 -4.92
C ALA A 197 -19.62 24.72 -3.81
N ASP A 198 -20.32 24.13 -2.83
CA ASP A 198 -19.74 23.30 -1.78
C ASP A 198 -19.12 22.01 -2.30
N ALA A 199 -19.51 21.58 -3.49
CA ALA A 199 -18.90 20.46 -4.16
C ALA A 199 -17.49 20.80 -4.67
N ALA A 200 -17.08 22.06 -4.85
CA ALA A 200 -15.81 22.40 -5.55
C ALA A 200 -14.81 23.17 -4.66
N GLN A 201 -14.57 22.69 -3.45
CA GLN A 201 -13.69 23.36 -2.49
C GLN A 201 -12.21 23.07 -2.78
N ALA A 202 -11.40 24.13 -2.91
CA ALA A 202 -9.98 24.04 -3.25
C ALA A 202 -9.16 23.18 -2.27
N PHE A 203 -9.45 23.28 -0.97
CA PHE A 203 -8.81 22.45 0.05
C PHE A 203 -9.08 20.95 -0.20
N TRP A 204 -10.33 20.55 -0.42
CA TRP A 204 -10.69 19.14 -0.63
C TRP A 204 -10.18 18.59 -1.96
N ARG A 205 -10.10 19.43 -2.99
CA ARG A 205 -9.42 19.08 -4.25
C ARG A 205 -7.92 18.82 -4.02
N TRP A 206 -7.23 19.70 -3.31
CA TRP A 206 -5.82 19.48 -2.98
C TRP A 206 -5.63 18.23 -2.10
N TYR A 207 -6.41 18.12 -1.03
CA TYR A 207 -6.28 17.08 -0.01
C TYR A 207 -6.71 15.70 -0.50
N GLY A 208 -7.95 15.56 -0.96
CA GLY A 208 -8.59 14.27 -1.25
C GLY A 208 -8.51 13.82 -2.71
N TYR A 209 -8.18 14.73 -3.64
CA TYR A 209 -8.10 14.43 -5.07
C TYR A 209 -6.67 14.43 -5.62
N ARG A 210 -5.88 15.48 -5.37
CA ARG A 210 -4.48 15.56 -5.83
C ARG A 210 -3.52 14.71 -5.01
N TRP A 211 -3.46 14.97 -3.70
CA TRP A 211 -2.52 14.28 -2.81
C TRP A 211 -3.08 13.00 -2.22
N ARG A 212 -4.41 12.83 -2.25
CA ARG A 212 -5.13 11.68 -1.66
C ARG A 212 -4.67 11.39 -0.24
N ILE A 213 -4.54 12.45 0.58
CA ILE A 213 -4.04 12.36 1.95
C ILE A 213 -4.89 11.39 2.77
N ASP A 214 -6.20 11.30 2.51
CA ASP A 214 -7.06 10.30 3.15
C ASP A 214 -6.59 8.85 2.93
N GLY A 215 -6.06 8.55 1.74
CA GLY A 215 -5.48 7.24 1.42
C GLY A 215 -4.12 7.02 2.10
N TRP A 216 -3.30 8.07 2.21
CA TRP A 216 -2.04 8.02 2.97
C TRP A 216 -2.30 7.74 4.46
N LEU A 217 -3.25 8.47 5.06
CA LEU A 217 -3.67 8.25 6.44
C LEU A 217 -4.20 6.84 6.64
N ALA A 218 -5.02 6.34 5.71
CA ALA A 218 -5.52 4.98 5.75
C ALA A 218 -4.39 3.93 5.68
N THR A 219 -3.43 4.14 4.78
CA THR A 219 -2.30 3.23 4.57
C THR A 219 -1.38 3.21 5.78
N VAL A 220 -0.91 4.37 6.23
CA VAL A 220 -0.02 4.49 7.39
C VAL A 220 -0.72 4.01 8.66
N GLY A 221 -1.97 4.42 8.88
CA GLY A 221 -2.77 3.95 10.00
C GLY A 221 -2.95 2.44 9.99
N GLY A 222 -3.24 1.86 8.83
CA GLY A 222 -3.35 0.41 8.63
C GLY A 222 -2.04 -0.33 8.87
N ILE A 223 -0.90 0.21 8.43
CA ILE A 223 0.42 -0.35 8.73
C ILE A 223 0.61 -0.37 10.25
N LEU A 224 0.41 0.76 10.94
CA LEU A 224 0.62 0.85 12.39
C LEU A 224 -0.30 -0.10 13.17
N VAL A 225 -1.59 -0.16 12.84
CA VAL A 225 -2.50 -1.15 13.46
C VAL A 225 -2.00 -2.56 13.18
N GLY A 226 -1.63 -2.84 11.93
CA GLY A 226 -1.14 -4.13 11.47
C GLY A 226 0.13 -4.59 12.17
N VAL A 227 1.12 -3.71 12.34
CA VAL A 227 2.40 -4.03 13.01
C VAL A 227 2.32 -3.92 14.53
N SER A 228 1.30 -3.28 15.09
CA SER A 228 1.18 -3.15 16.55
C SER A 228 1.22 -4.52 17.24
N VAL A 229 0.61 -5.54 16.65
CA VAL A 229 0.65 -6.92 17.18
C VAL A 229 2.06 -7.50 17.29
N LEU A 230 3.03 -7.03 16.49
CA LEU A 230 4.43 -7.41 16.62
C LEU A 230 5.01 -6.93 17.97
N ALA A 231 4.61 -5.75 18.43
CA ALA A 231 5.03 -5.21 19.73
C ALA A 231 4.53 -6.04 20.93
N LEU A 232 3.51 -6.88 20.75
CA LEU A 232 3.10 -7.84 21.78
C LEU A 232 4.09 -9.01 21.93
N ALA A 233 4.82 -9.35 20.87
CA ALA A 233 5.73 -10.49 20.86
C ALA A 233 7.18 -10.11 21.15
N VAL A 234 7.64 -8.94 20.67
CA VAL A 234 9.04 -8.51 20.76
C VAL A 234 9.23 -7.11 21.37
N GLY A 235 8.14 -6.47 21.80
CA GLY A 235 8.14 -5.10 22.31
C GLY A 235 7.60 -4.97 23.73
N THR A 236 7.23 -3.75 24.10
CA THR A 236 6.59 -3.46 25.39
C THR A 236 5.09 -3.19 25.20
N PRO A 237 4.26 -3.43 26.24
CA PRO A 237 2.83 -3.08 26.19
C PRO A 237 2.59 -1.58 25.89
N VAL A 238 3.52 -0.72 26.30
CA VAL A 238 3.47 0.72 26.03
C VAL A 238 3.65 1.01 24.54
N VAL A 239 4.62 0.36 23.88
CA VAL A 239 4.83 0.50 22.43
C VAL A 239 3.62 -0.03 21.67
N PHE A 240 3.07 -1.20 22.06
CA PHE A 240 1.83 -1.72 21.49
C PHE A 240 0.69 -0.71 21.57
N GLY A 241 0.40 -0.20 22.77
CA GLY A 241 -0.70 0.73 23.00
C GLY A 241 -0.55 2.04 22.23
N ALA A 242 0.66 2.62 22.22
CA ALA A 242 0.95 3.86 21.50
C ALA A 242 0.81 3.67 19.98
N THR A 243 1.43 2.62 19.41
CA THR A 243 1.37 2.32 17.98
C THR A 243 -0.06 2.05 17.53
N LEU A 244 -0.83 1.27 18.30
CA LEU A 244 -2.24 1.00 18.02
C LEU A 244 -3.08 2.27 18.07
N ALA A 245 -2.91 3.10 19.11
CA ALA A 245 -3.68 4.33 19.28
C ALA A 245 -3.43 5.33 18.13
N ILE A 246 -2.16 5.52 17.74
CA ILE A 246 -1.80 6.37 16.60
C ILE A 246 -2.40 5.79 15.31
N GLY A 247 -2.26 4.49 15.09
CA GLY A 247 -2.80 3.81 13.91
C GLY A 247 -4.32 3.97 13.78
N VAL A 248 -5.06 3.72 14.86
CA VAL A 248 -6.52 3.90 14.91
C VAL A 248 -6.91 5.36 14.71
N GLY A 249 -6.18 6.31 15.30
CA GLY A 249 -6.41 7.74 15.11
C GLY A 249 -6.26 8.16 13.65
N LEU A 250 -5.18 7.75 12.99
CA LEU A 250 -4.95 8.02 11.57
C LEU A 250 -6.02 7.38 10.69
N LEU A 251 -6.43 6.14 10.97
CA LEU A 251 -7.53 5.48 10.26
C LEU A 251 -8.85 6.23 10.42
N ALA A 252 -9.19 6.67 11.63
CA ALA A 252 -10.41 7.42 11.90
C ALA A 252 -10.44 8.74 11.11
N ILE A 253 -9.33 9.50 11.13
CA ILE A 253 -9.19 10.74 10.34
C ILE A 253 -9.27 10.42 8.84
N GLY A 254 -8.61 9.35 8.38
CA GLY A 254 -8.65 8.88 7.00
C GLY A 254 -10.07 8.55 6.54
N VAL A 255 -10.85 7.82 7.34
CA VAL A 255 -12.27 7.51 7.07
C VAL A 255 -13.10 8.79 7.00
N VAL A 256 -13.00 9.65 8.02
CA VAL A 256 -13.80 10.89 8.09
C VAL A 256 -13.51 11.77 6.88
N THR A 257 -12.24 11.98 6.54
CA THR A 257 -11.85 12.81 5.40
C THR A 257 -12.20 12.17 4.06
N ALA A 258 -12.08 10.84 3.94
CA ALA A 258 -12.48 10.11 2.74
C ALA A 258 -13.99 10.24 2.45
N LEU A 259 -14.84 10.25 3.49
CA LEU A 259 -16.29 10.45 3.35
C LEU A 259 -16.66 11.87 2.91
N GLN A 260 -15.76 12.85 3.05
CA GLN A 260 -15.93 14.22 2.56
C GLN A 260 -15.45 14.43 1.12
N PHE A 261 -15.03 13.37 0.41
CA PHE A 261 -14.49 13.47 -0.96
C PHE A 261 -15.41 14.20 -1.95
N TRP A 262 -16.73 14.14 -1.76
CA TRP A 262 -17.71 14.85 -2.60
C TRP A 262 -17.45 16.37 -2.67
N ARG A 263 -16.80 16.96 -1.65
CA ARG A 263 -16.39 18.38 -1.62
C ARG A 263 -15.24 18.73 -2.56
N ALA A 264 -14.60 17.74 -3.17
CA ALA A 264 -13.54 17.96 -4.17
C ALA A 264 -14.09 18.27 -5.56
N GLY A 265 -15.34 17.88 -5.85
CA GLY A 265 -16.07 18.30 -7.05
C GLY A 265 -15.70 17.48 -8.28
N GLU A 266 -15.12 16.33 -8.02
CA GLU A 266 -14.52 15.45 -9.01
C GLU A 266 -15.17 14.08 -8.94
N ALA A 267 -15.27 13.43 -10.10
CA ALA A 267 -15.86 12.12 -10.20
C ALA A 267 -14.96 11.05 -9.55
N ILE A 268 -15.58 10.00 -9.00
CA ILE A 268 -14.81 8.82 -8.61
C ILE A 268 -14.23 8.15 -9.86
N GLY A 269 -12.98 7.71 -9.75
CA GLY A 269 -12.27 7.09 -10.86
C GLY A 269 -11.52 8.08 -11.73
N SER A 270 -11.40 9.35 -11.34
CA SER A 270 -10.44 10.28 -11.95
C SER A 270 -9.21 10.50 -11.05
N ALA A 271 -8.13 10.96 -11.68
CA ALA A 271 -6.92 11.47 -11.04
C ALA A 271 -6.35 12.62 -11.88
N GLU A 272 -5.84 13.66 -11.21
CA GLU A 272 -5.22 14.82 -11.84
C GLU A 272 -3.69 14.65 -11.85
N GLY A 273 -3.08 14.87 -13.00
CA GLY A 273 -1.64 15.04 -13.15
C GLY A 273 -1.28 16.52 -13.27
N PHE A 274 -0.07 16.88 -12.82
CA PHE A 274 0.50 18.18 -13.16
C PHE A 274 0.86 18.18 -14.64
N ALA A 275 0.35 19.20 -15.36
CA ALA A 275 0.82 19.53 -16.71
C ALA A 275 2.10 20.36 -16.60
#